data_AF-A0A8J7JAZ9-F1
#
_entry.id   AF-A0A8J7JAZ9-F1
#
_cell.length_a   1.000
_cell.length_b   1.000
_cell.length_c   1.000
_cell.angle_alpha   90.00
_cell.angle_beta   90.00
_cell.angle_gamma   90.00
#
_symmetry.space_group_name_H-M   'P 1'
#
loop_
_entity.id
_entity.type
_entity.pdbx_description
1 polymer ?
#
loop_
_entity_poly.entity_id
_entity_poly.type
_entity_poly.pdbx_seq_one_letter_code
_entity_poly.pdbx_strand_id
1 'polypeptide(L)'
;MRGAHYRLFEVTQLLQGDVVGNALIDDVLSACFDYTIADQDALGTLVQALDRVNCHLEGECSAARPLFHGTPAEVSVWAAELTDEIYTNSAGL
;
A
#
# COMPACT_ATOMS: atom_id res chain seq x y z
N MET A 1 -12.10 3.19 11.10
CA MET A 1 -10.97 3.25 10.16
C MET A 1 -10.01 2.16 10.59
N ARG A 2 -10.06 0.98 9.96
CA ARG A 2 -9.41 -0.25 10.46
C ARG A 2 -8.07 -0.43 9.75
N GLY A 3 -6.99 -0.03 10.43
CA GLY A 3 -5.62 -0.50 10.18
C GLY A 3 -4.95 -0.05 8.88
N ALA A 4 -5.39 -0.58 7.74
CA ALA A 4 -4.71 -0.46 6.44
C ALA A 4 -4.69 0.97 5.91
N HIS A 5 -5.85 1.63 5.82
CA HIS A 5 -5.93 3.03 5.38
C HIS A 5 -5.25 3.99 6.36
N TYR A 6 -5.25 3.70 7.66
CA TYR A 6 -4.53 4.51 8.65
C TYR A 6 -3.02 4.44 8.45
N ARG A 7 -2.48 3.24 8.23
CA ARG A 7 -1.05 3.06 8.00
C ARG A 7 -0.61 3.70 6.68
N LEU A 8 -1.40 3.55 5.62
CA LEU A 8 -1.17 4.26 4.36
C LEU A 8 -1.14 5.78 4.57
N PHE A 9 -2.07 6.33 5.35
CA PHE A 9 -2.10 7.75 5.68
C PHE A 9 -0.82 8.18 6.44
N GLU A 10 -0.40 7.44 7.46
CA GLU A 10 0.85 7.76 8.18
C GLU A 10 2.07 7.77 7.25
N VAL A 11 2.18 6.77 6.37
CA VAL A 11 3.30 6.64 5.43
C VAL A 11 3.29 7.77 4.40
N THR A 12 2.13 8.14 3.85
CA THR A 12 2.03 9.27 2.91
C THR A 12 2.39 10.60 3.56
N GLN A 13 2.09 10.79 4.85
CA GLN A 13 2.57 11.98 5.58
C GLN A 13 4.09 11.96 5.78
N LEU A 14 4.69 10.80 6.05
CA LEU A 14 6.16 10.67 6.18
C LEU A 14 6.88 10.94 4.87
N LEU A 15 6.29 10.55 3.73
CA LEU A 15 6.85 10.73 2.39
C LEU A 15 6.47 12.09 1.76
N GLN A 16 5.96 13.04 2.56
CA GLN A 16 5.57 14.34 2.05
C GLN A 16 6.79 15.10 1.50
N GLY A 17 6.78 15.38 0.20
CA GLY A 17 7.89 16.01 -0.51
C GLY A 17 8.93 15.04 -1.07
N ASP A 18 8.80 13.74 -0.79
CA ASP A 18 9.60 12.69 -1.40
C ASP A 18 8.95 12.20 -2.70
N VAL A 19 9.46 12.68 -3.83
CA VAL A 19 8.93 12.34 -5.15
C VAL A 19 9.00 10.84 -5.43
N VAL A 20 10.07 10.18 -5.00
CA VAL A 20 10.27 8.74 -5.23
C VAL A 20 9.32 7.94 -4.34
N GLY A 21 9.27 8.29 -3.05
CA GLY A 21 8.37 7.65 -2.09
C GLY A 21 6.91 7.76 -2.52
N ASN A 22 6.47 8.92 -2.98
CA ASN A 22 5.09 9.10 -3.45
C ASN A 22 4.78 8.25 -4.69
N ALA A 23 5.69 8.18 -5.66
CA ALA A 23 5.52 7.31 -6.83
C ALA A 23 5.41 5.82 -6.45
N LEU A 24 6.20 5.38 -5.46
CA LEU A 24 6.12 4.01 -4.95
C LEU A 24 4.78 3.72 -4.25
N ILE A 25 4.18 4.71 -3.58
CA ILE A 25 2.84 4.56 -3.01
C ILE A 25 1.78 4.47 -4.11
N ASP A 26 1.88 5.27 -5.17
CA ASP A 26 0.98 5.19 -6.32
C ASP A 26 1.07 3.82 -7.02
N ASP A 27 2.27 3.24 -7.11
CA ASP A 27 2.48 1.88 -7.60
C ASP A 27 1.78 0.83 -6.72
N VAL A 28 1.86 0.96 -5.39
CA VAL A 28 1.17 0.05 -4.45
C VAL A 28 -0.34 0.15 -4.60
N LEU A 29 -0.89 1.37 -4.70
CA LEU A 29 -2.32 1.59 -4.89
C LEU A 29 -2.80 1.00 -6.21
N SER A 30 -2.07 1.24 -7.30
CA SER A 30 -2.37 0.67 -8.61
C SER A 30 -2.37 -0.86 -8.55
N ALA A 31 -1.36 -1.46 -7.91
CA ALA A 31 -1.29 -2.91 -7.73
C ALA A 31 -2.42 -3.46 -6.85
N CYS A 32 -2.91 -2.70 -5.86
CA CYS A 32 -4.09 -3.09 -5.07
C CYS A 32 -5.35 -3.15 -5.94
N PHE A 33 -5.59 -2.11 -6.74
CA PHE A 33 -6.75 -2.10 -7.65
C PHE A 33 -6.65 -3.20 -8.71
N ASP A 34 -5.49 -3.37 -9.33
CA ASP A 34 -5.25 -4.44 -10.30
C ASP A 34 -5.49 -5.81 -9.65
N TYR A 35 -5.03 -6.04 -8.41
CA TYR A 35 -5.31 -7.27 -7.68
C TYR A 35 -6.80 -7.48 -7.41
N THR A 36 -7.57 -6.43 -7.12
CA THR A 36 -9.02 -6.57 -6.93
C THR A 36 -9.80 -6.85 -8.21
N ILE A 37 -9.23 -6.52 -9.38
CA ILE A 37 -9.88 -6.66 -10.70
C ILE A 37 -9.38 -7.90 -11.46
N ALA A 38 -8.11 -8.30 -11.26
CA ALA A 38 -7.40 -9.33 -12.02
C ALA A 38 -6.98 -10.54 -11.17
N ASP A 39 -6.47 -11.56 -11.85
CA ASP A 39 -6.15 -12.89 -11.29
C ASP A 39 -4.78 -12.96 -10.58
N GLN A 40 -4.40 -14.15 -10.10
CA GLN A 40 -3.23 -14.45 -9.23
C GLN A 40 -1.89 -13.77 -9.54
N ASP A 41 -1.57 -13.43 -10.79
CA ASP A 41 -0.32 -12.74 -11.16
C ASP A 41 -0.23 -11.33 -10.55
N ALA A 42 -1.37 -10.68 -10.30
CA ALA A 42 -1.43 -9.36 -9.68
C ALA A 42 -0.95 -9.38 -8.22
N LEU A 43 -1.09 -10.52 -7.51
CA LEU A 43 -0.61 -10.66 -6.13
C LEU A 43 0.93 -10.60 -6.07
N GLY A 44 1.60 -11.21 -7.04
CA GLY A 44 3.07 -11.16 -7.13
C GLY A 44 3.58 -9.73 -7.35
N THR A 45 2.91 -8.97 -8.21
CA THR A 45 3.21 -7.55 -8.45
C THR A 45 2.97 -6.70 -7.20
N LEU A 46 1.87 -6.94 -6.48
CA LEU A 46 1.55 -6.23 -5.25
C LEU A 46 2.59 -6.48 -4.16
N VAL A 47 3.01 -7.74 -3.96
CA VAL A 47 4.08 -8.07 -3.00
C VAL A 47 5.36 -7.34 -3.35
N GLN A 48 5.76 -7.31 -4.62
CA GLN A 48 6.95 -6.59 -5.06
C GLN A 48 6.83 -5.07 -4.86
N ALA A 49 5.66 -4.48 -5.08
CA ALA A 49 5.42 -3.06 -4.86
C ALA A 49 5.54 -2.71 -3.36
N LEU A 50 4.97 -3.54 -2.48
CA LEU A 50 5.10 -3.40 -1.04
C LEU A 50 6.55 -3.48 -0.59
N ASP A 51 7.31 -4.47 -1.08
CA ASP A 51 8.73 -4.61 -0.75
C ASP A 51 9.54 -3.37 -1.15
N ARG A 52 9.27 -2.79 -2.32
CA ARG A 52 9.96 -1.56 -2.77
C ARG A 52 9.69 -0.37 -1.86
N VAL A 53 8.43 -0.14 -1.48
CA VAL A 53 8.06 0.90 -0.51
C VAL A 53 8.76 0.64 0.83
N ASN A 54 8.72 -0.59 1.33
CA ASN A 54 9.29 -0.93 2.63
C ASN A 54 10.82 -0.75 2.65
N CYS A 55 11.53 -1.18 1.61
CA CYS A 55 12.96 -0.94 1.47
C CYS A 55 13.30 0.56 1.39
N HIS A 56 12.49 1.34 0.66
CA HIS A 56 12.67 2.79 0.58
C HIS A 56 12.48 3.46 1.95
N LEU A 57 11.44 3.06 2.69
CA LEU A 57 11.19 3.54 4.04
C LEU A 57 12.34 3.19 4.99
N GLU A 58 12.87 1.98 4.93
CA GLU A 58 14.02 1.58 5.77
C GLU A 58 15.30 2.37 5.47
N GLY A 59 15.54 2.68 4.19
CA GLY A 59 16.74 3.40 3.74
C GLY A 59 16.70 4.90 4.03
N GLU A 60 15.64 5.57 3.61
CA GLU A 60 15.53 7.04 3.66
C GLU A 60 14.88 7.52 4.97
N CYS A 61 14.10 6.67 5.63
CA CYS A 61 13.33 7.01 6.82
C CYS A 61 13.54 5.95 7.91
N SER A 62 14.73 5.83 8.49
CA SER A 62 15.06 4.76 9.48
C SER A 62 14.12 4.63 10.70
N ALA A 63 13.26 5.62 10.98
CA ALA A 63 12.22 5.57 12.01
C ALA A 63 10.84 5.11 11.49
N ALA A 64 10.67 4.98 10.17
CA ALA A 64 9.43 4.56 9.54
C ALA A 64 9.30 3.05 9.63
N ARG A 65 8.17 2.61 10.17
CA ARG A 65 7.74 1.22 10.07
C ARG A 65 7.40 0.90 8.61
N PRO A 66 7.39 -0.37 8.19
CA PRO A 66 6.90 -0.74 6.87
C PRO A 66 5.45 -0.27 6.66
N LEU A 67 5.05 -0.14 5.40
CA LEU A 67 3.66 0.09 5.00
C LEU A 67 2.81 -1.14 5.37
N PHE A 68 3.27 -2.33 4.98
CA PHE A 68 2.68 -3.60 5.38
C PHE A 68 3.66 -4.74 5.17
N HIS A 69 3.77 -5.67 6.14
CA HIS A 69 4.50 -6.93 6.04
C HIS A 69 3.55 -8.08 6.33
N GLY A 70 3.56 -9.11 5.48
CA GLY A 70 2.75 -10.30 5.66
C GLY A 70 3.04 -11.37 4.61
N THR A 71 2.46 -12.54 4.81
CA THR A 71 2.41 -13.60 3.80
C THR A 71 1.57 -13.16 2.58
N PRO A 72 1.72 -13.79 1.40
CA PRO A 72 0.90 -13.44 0.24
C PRO A 72 -0.62 -13.48 0.52
N ALA A 73 -1.07 -14.40 1.38
CA ALA A 73 -2.46 -14.46 1.82
C ALA A 73 -2.85 -13.24 2.67
N GLU A 74 -2.01 -12.80 3.61
CA GLU A 74 -2.28 -11.60 4.41
C GLU A 74 -2.23 -10.33 3.55
N VAL A 75 -1.31 -10.25 2.59
CA VAL A 75 -1.25 -9.15 1.60
C VAL A 75 -2.52 -9.07 0.78
N SER A 76 -3.07 -10.22 0.36
CA SER A 76 -4.33 -10.24 -0.39
C SER A 76 -5.53 -9.70 0.41
N VAL A 77 -5.62 -10.07 1.70
CA VAL A 77 -6.67 -9.59 2.60
C VAL A 77 -6.50 -8.10 2.83
N TRP A 78 -5.28 -7.67 3.13
CA TRP A 78 -4.95 -6.26 3.35
C TRP A 78 -5.29 -5.39 2.13
N ALA A 79 -4.99 -5.85 0.91
CA ALA A 79 -5.29 -5.12 -0.32
C ALA A 79 -6.80 -4.99 -0.59
N ALA A 80 -7.56 -6.06 -0.32
CA ALA A 80 -9.00 -6.04 -0.44
C ALA A 80 -9.63 -5.07 0.58
N GLU A 81 -9.17 -5.11 1.84
CA GLU A 81 -9.61 -4.17 2.88
C GLU A 81 -9.28 -2.72 2.53
N LEU A 82 -8.06 -2.45 2.07
CA LEU A 82 -7.63 -1.11 1.68
C LEU A 82 -8.49 -0.57 0.52
N THR A 83 -8.73 -1.40 -0.49
CA THR A 83 -9.53 -1.01 -1.66
C THR A 83 -10.98 -0.73 -1.29
N ASP A 84 -11.59 -1.56 -0.44
CA ASP A 84 -12.94 -1.36 0.08
C ASP A 84 -13.05 -0.09 0.94
N GLU A 85 -12.06 0.18 1.80
CA GLU A 85 -12.00 1.40 2.61
C GLU A 85 -11.87 2.65 1.74
N ILE A 86 -11.03 2.64 0.70
CA ILE A 86 -10.89 3.75 -0.27
C ILE A 86 -12.21 3.97 -1.02
N TYR A 87 -12.82 2.89 -1.53
CA TYR A 87 -14.07 2.97 -2.27
C TYR A 87 -15.20 3.54 -1.39
N THR A 88 -15.35 3.04 -0.17
CA THR A 88 -16.36 3.49 0.80
C THR A 88 -16.16 4.96 1.18
N ASN A 89 -14.92 5.40 1.40
CA ASN A 89 -14.61 6.80 1.68
C ASN A 89 -14.90 7.71 0.47
N SER A 90 -14.69 7.22 -0.75
CA SER A 90 -14.95 7.97 -1.99
C SER A 90 -16.43 8.09 -2.34
N ALA A 91 -17.24 7.07 -2.00
CA ALA A 91 -18.69 7.04 -2.26
C ALA A 91 -19.52 7.83 -1.23
N GLY A 92 -18.89 8.29 -0.14
CA GLY A 92 -19.49 9.09 0.92
C GLY A 92 -19.37 10.61 0.73
N LEU A 93 -18.85 11.08 -0.41
CA LEU A 93 -18.75 12.49 -0.82
C LEU A 93 -19.82 12.85 -1.85
#